data_AF-A0A846D570-F1
#
_entry.id   AF-A0A846D570-F1
#
_cell.length_a   1.000
_cell.length_b   1.000
_cell.length_c   1.000
_cell.angle_alpha   90.00
_cell.angle_beta   90.00
_cell.angle_gamma   90.00
#
_symmetry.space_group_name_H-M   'P 1'
#
loop_
_entity.id
_entity.type
_entity.pdbx_description
1 polymer ?
#
loop_
_entity_poly.entity_id
_entity_poly.type
_entity_poly.pdbx_seq_one_letter_code
_entity_poly.pdbx_strand_id
1 'polypeptide(L)'
;MLSWYTIEPIDVLLFRESKPFSPGEGSWANGQFPPMPITVFQAIRSALPHYGYKQQDKKRNLTFIGPFLLDEQDTLWLPTPKDLLCVSKKDNPTEAEDYNKDATDTWDKIKRLQPKDTQPGWDYICFDRDKLQPMVPPQLEDNEFICGSPQPWIKAEALSKYLQGNNFENKKDNKDKDYFCDHPWSLQILPHIHMKSGTRQVRDEEGYFTEIAVRMHPGWRLVAGISIKIDQTVVRLGGEGHRAIVSPIKPLKSWQDLEQFSEQKSSNFAYLLTPGIAEKQKAKYGVYPSNWKETLRGCVSDRPLLWGGRTQIKRRVLNSQAKGNWQPALSPQRAFVPPGTVYSFGENLPKDKLLLPDSNNDDLETFRQLNYGKLLWGKIK
;
A
#
# COMPACT_ATOMS: atom_id res chain seq x y z
N MET A 1 -7.48 -6.16 21.24
CA MET A 1 -8.66 -6.03 20.36
C MET A 1 -8.59 -4.67 19.67
N LEU A 2 -8.83 -4.61 18.36
CA LEU A 2 -8.79 -3.36 17.60
C LEU A 2 -10.13 -2.62 17.68
N SER A 3 -10.08 -1.30 17.80
CA SER A 3 -11.21 -0.39 17.59
C SER A 3 -11.07 0.25 16.22
N TRP A 4 -12.17 0.37 15.48
CA TRP A 4 -12.19 0.81 14.08
C TRP A 4 -12.64 2.25 13.94
N TYR A 5 -11.99 2.97 13.02
CA TYR A 5 -12.19 4.39 12.80
C TYR A 5 -12.24 4.74 11.32
N THR A 6 -13.21 5.55 10.92
CA THR A 6 -13.14 6.29 9.65
C THR A 6 -12.31 7.54 9.85
N ILE A 7 -11.60 7.93 8.80
CA ILE A 7 -10.77 9.12 8.74
C ILE A 7 -11.19 9.89 7.49
N GLU A 8 -11.95 10.95 7.68
CA GLU A 8 -12.62 11.72 6.65
C GLU A 8 -11.87 13.04 6.45
N PRO A 9 -11.20 13.26 5.30
CA PRO A 9 -10.54 14.52 5.04
C PRO A 9 -11.54 15.68 5.02
N ILE A 10 -11.22 16.78 5.70
CA ILE A 10 -12.08 17.99 5.69
C ILE A 10 -11.98 18.71 4.33
N ASP A 11 -10.83 18.59 3.67
CA ASP A 11 -10.58 19.07 2.32
C ASP A 11 -9.52 18.15 1.67
N VAL A 12 -8.61 18.68 0.86
CA VAL A 12 -7.51 17.91 0.29
C VAL A 12 -6.53 17.43 1.37
N LEU A 13 -5.85 16.33 1.06
CA LEU A 13 -4.73 15.80 1.82
C LEU A 13 -3.43 15.99 1.04
N LEU A 14 -2.34 16.26 1.75
CA LEU A 14 -1.02 16.34 1.14
C LEU A 14 -0.08 15.33 1.79
N PHE A 15 0.48 14.43 1.01
CA PHE A 15 1.54 13.54 1.45
C PHE A 15 2.76 13.85 0.63
N ARG A 16 3.88 14.26 1.24
CA ARG A 16 5.08 14.61 0.49
C ARG A 16 6.01 13.40 0.38
N GLU A 17 6.55 13.18 -0.80
CA GLU A 17 7.72 12.32 -0.98
C GLU A 17 8.93 12.85 -0.18
N SER A 18 9.87 11.97 0.13
CA SER A 18 11.09 12.29 0.87
C SER A 18 12.18 12.98 0.04
N LYS A 19 11.86 13.45 -1.18
CA LYS A 19 12.82 14.18 -1.99
C LYS A 19 13.07 15.56 -1.36
N PRO A 20 14.34 15.98 -1.19
CA PRO A 20 14.63 17.32 -0.71
C PRO A 20 13.99 18.32 -1.67
N PHE A 21 13.16 19.20 -1.10
CA PHE A 21 12.49 20.26 -1.82
C PHE A 21 13.15 21.57 -1.41
N SER A 22 13.80 22.21 -2.37
CA SER A 22 14.21 23.61 -2.31
C SER A 22 13.33 24.36 -3.31
N PRO A 23 12.50 25.32 -2.87
CA PRO A 23 11.63 26.04 -3.79
C PRO A 23 12.50 26.83 -4.81
N GLY A 24 12.52 26.34 -6.07
CA GLY A 24 13.39 26.84 -7.14
C GLY A 24 14.03 25.72 -7.99
N GLU A 25 14.34 24.55 -7.41
CA GLU A 25 15.08 23.46 -8.10
C GLU A 25 14.21 22.25 -8.50
N GLY A 26 12.90 22.31 -8.30
CA GLY A 26 11.97 21.26 -8.70
C GLY A 26 10.58 21.51 -8.13
N SER A 27 9.70 22.11 -8.92
CA SER A 27 8.46 22.74 -8.45
C SER A 27 7.33 21.78 -8.07
N TRP A 28 7.56 20.46 -8.03
CA TRP A 28 6.51 19.45 -7.91
C TRP A 28 6.73 18.56 -6.69
N ALA A 29 5.89 18.74 -5.67
CA ALA A 29 5.80 17.82 -4.54
C ALA A 29 4.71 16.76 -4.82
N ASN A 30 5.12 15.60 -5.34
CA ASN A 30 4.25 14.43 -5.48
C ASN A 30 4.11 13.66 -4.17
N GLY A 31 3.00 12.94 -4.06
CA GLY A 31 2.63 12.16 -2.88
C GLY A 31 2.15 10.77 -3.21
N GLN A 32 2.34 9.86 -2.25
CA GLN A 32 1.79 8.52 -2.32
C GLN A 32 0.42 8.46 -1.63
N PHE A 33 -0.57 7.86 -2.31
CA PHE A 33 -1.90 7.60 -1.76
C PHE A 33 -2.39 6.18 -2.07
N PRO A 34 -3.03 5.45 -1.11
CA PRO A 34 -3.19 5.81 0.30
C PRO A 34 -1.87 6.04 1.03
N PRO A 35 -1.84 6.85 2.11
CA PRO A 35 -0.61 7.17 2.80
C PRO A 35 -0.07 5.97 3.57
N MET A 36 1.24 5.98 3.86
CA MET A 36 1.88 4.93 4.63
C MET A 36 1.24 4.76 6.02
N PRO A 37 1.14 3.52 6.56
CA PRO A 37 0.50 3.24 7.86
C PRO A 37 0.98 4.15 8.99
N ILE A 38 2.30 4.41 9.05
CA ILE A 38 2.90 5.31 10.04
C ILE A 38 2.30 6.72 10.02
N THR A 39 1.94 7.26 8.86
CA THR A 39 1.43 8.63 8.72
C THR A 39 0.08 8.77 9.42
N VAL A 40 -0.83 7.82 9.16
CA VAL A 40 -2.17 7.81 9.77
C VAL A 40 -2.09 7.45 11.25
N PHE A 41 -1.24 6.46 11.60
CA PHE A 41 -0.99 6.12 12.99
C PHE A 41 -0.52 7.32 13.81
N GLN A 42 0.44 8.10 13.29
CA GLN A 42 0.95 9.28 14.00
C GLN A 42 -0.11 10.38 14.14
N ALA A 43 -0.94 10.59 13.11
CA ALA A 43 -2.06 11.53 13.17
C ALA A 43 -3.04 11.16 14.28
N ILE A 44 -3.49 9.90 14.33
CA ILE A 44 -4.40 9.40 15.36
C ILE A 44 -3.73 9.43 16.75
N ARG A 45 -2.48 8.99 16.85
CA ARG A 45 -1.72 8.98 18.11
C ARG A 45 -1.56 10.40 18.69
N SER A 46 -1.52 11.44 17.85
CA SER A 46 -1.41 12.82 18.30
C SER A 46 -2.65 13.34 19.04
N ALA A 47 -3.81 12.73 18.85
CA ALA A 47 -5.04 13.05 19.57
C ALA A 47 -5.11 12.41 20.97
N LEU A 48 -4.21 11.47 21.26
CA LEU A 48 -4.19 10.79 22.55
C LEU A 48 -3.60 11.70 23.64
N PRO A 49 -4.13 11.65 24.88
CA PRO A 49 -3.55 12.40 25.98
C PRO A 49 -2.10 12.00 26.21
N HIS A 50 -1.28 12.93 26.72
CA HIS A 50 0.12 12.62 27.05
C HIS A 50 0.17 11.44 28.03
N TYR A 51 0.93 10.39 27.69
CA TYR A 51 1.02 9.17 28.48
C TYR A 51 2.19 9.26 29.44
N GLY A 52 1.86 9.27 30.74
CA GLY A 52 2.82 9.30 31.85
C GLY A 52 3.73 10.54 31.90
N TYR A 53 4.47 10.65 33.00
CA TYR A 53 5.44 11.73 33.21
C TYR A 53 6.90 11.24 33.07
N LYS A 54 7.16 9.94 33.22
CA LYS A 54 8.50 9.35 33.09
C LYS A 54 8.74 8.86 31.66
N GLN A 55 10.00 8.88 31.20
CA GLN A 55 10.39 8.50 29.83
C GLN A 55 10.01 7.06 29.46
N GLN A 56 9.96 6.17 30.45
CA GLN A 56 9.55 4.76 30.34
C GLN A 56 8.04 4.63 30.09
N ASP A 57 7.25 5.55 30.65
CA ASP A 57 5.80 5.63 30.49
C ASP A 57 5.39 6.33 29.19
N LYS A 58 6.33 6.81 28.34
CA LYS A 58 5.99 7.50 27.07
C LYS A 58 5.75 6.56 25.89
N LYS A 59 6.08 5.27 26.03
CA LYS A 59 5.81 4.26 25.00
C LYS A 59 4.43 3.65 25.26
N ARG A 60 3.44 4.04 24.45
CA ARG A 60 2.20 3.25 24.34
C ARG A 60 2.47 2.13 23.33
N ASN A 61 2.39 0.88 23.79
CA ASN A 61 2.43 -0.28 22.90
C ASN A 61 1.07 -0.37 22.18
N LEU A 62 0.91 0.43 21.14
CA LEU A 62 -0.30 0.47 20.32
C LEU A 62 -0.09 -0.37 19.07
N THR A 63 -1.05 -1.22 18.74
CA THR A 63 -1.09 -1.85 17.43
C THR A 63 -2.03 -1.09 16.49
N PHE A 64 -1.68 -1.08 15.21
CA PHE A 64 -2.39 -0.34 14.17
C PHE A 64 -2.46 -1.16 12.89
N ILE A 65 -3.55 -1.03 12.14
CA ILE A 65 -3.72 -1.63 10.81
C ILE A 65 -4.46 -0.65 9.89
N GLY A 66 -3.99 -0.55 8.64
CA GLY A 66 -4.50 0.39 7.64
C GLY A 66 -3.42 1.42 7.22
N PRO A 67 -3.81 2.54 6.59
CA PRO A 67 -5.17 2.85 6.18
C PRO A 67 -5.64 1.97 5.00
N PHE A 68 -6.93 1.69 4.97
CA PHE A 68 -7.65 1.12 3.83
C PHE A 68 -8.71 2.11 3.33
N LEU A 69 -9.47 1.73 2.31
CA LEU A 69 -10.54 2.55 1.75
C LEU A 69 -11.90 2.01 2.16
N LEU A 70 -12.82 2.93 2.41
CA LEU A 70 -14.21 2.64 2.73
C LEU A 70 -15.11 3.52 1.86
N ASP A 71 -16.09 2.94 1.19
CA ASP A 71 -17.05 3.70 0.41
C ASP A 71 -18.23 4.20 1.26
N GLU A 72 -19.22 4.81 0.59
CA GLU A 72 -20.43 5.34 1.22
C GLU A 72 -21.31 4.23 1.83
N GLN A 73 -21.19 3.00 1.34
CA GLN A 73 -21.94 1.84 1.83
C GLN A 73 -21.19 1.06 2.93
N ASP A 74 -20.12 1.63 3.49
CA ASP A 74 -19.22 0.97 4.45
C ASP A 74 -18.55 -0.31 3.87
N THR A 75 -18.39 -0.40 2.55
CA THR A 75 -17.66 -1.49 1.90
C THR A 75 -16.16 -1.28 2.04
N LEU A 76 -15.45 -2.30 2.51
CA LEU A 76 -13.98 -2.27 2.63
C LEU A 76 -13.34 -2.58 1.27
N TRP A 77 -12.47 -1.69 0.82
CA TRP A 77 -11.72 -1.80 -0.43
C TRP A 77 -10.22 -1.91 -0.16
N LEU A 78 -9.58 -2.81 -0.91
CA LEU A 78 -8.17 -3.18 -0.75
C LEU A 78 -7.47 -3.18 -2.12
N PRO A 79 -6.12 -3.09 -2.16
CA PRO A 79 -5.38 -3.16 -3.41
C PRO A 79 -5.60 -4.48 -4.15
N THR A 80 -5.93 -4.41 -5.44
CA THR A 80 -6.15 -5.59 -6.29
C THR A 80 -4.88 -6.44 -6.38
N PRO A 81 -4.97 -7.78 -6.24
CA PRO A 81 -3.83 -8.68 -6.44
C PRO A 81 -3.20 -8.48 -7.82
N LYS A 82 -1.88 -8.34 -7.84
CA LYS A 82 -1.13 -7.96 -9.06
C LYS A 82 -0.95 -9.11 -10.05
N ASP A 83 -1.29 -10.33 -9.65
CA ASP A 83 -1.26 -11.50 -10.51
C ASP A 83 -2.52 -11.65 -11.40
N LEU A 84 -3.54 -10.81 -11.23
CA LEU A 84 -4.80 -10.92 -11.97
C LEU A 84 -4.69 -10.36 -13.39
N LEU A 85 -5.21 -11.12 -14.35
CA LEU A 85 -5.28 -10.78 -15.77
C LEU A 85 -6.74 -10.80 -16.24
N CYS A 86 -7.15 -9.77 -16.95
CA CYS A 86 -8.43 -9.72 -17.64
C CYS A 86 -8.34 -10.45 -18.98
N VAL A 87 -9.27 -11.37 -19.22
CA VAL A 87 -9.37 -12.15 -20.46
C VAL A 87 -10.71 -11.89 -21.11
N SER A 88 -10.68 -11.66 -22.42
CA SER A 88 -11.88 -11.53 -23.24
C SER A 88 -11.82 -12.45 -24.46
N LYS A 89 -12.99 -12.70 -25.06
CA LYS A 89 -13.13 -13.45 -26.30
C LYS A 89 -13.12 -12.51 -27.49
N LYS A 90 -12.50 -12.97 -28.58
CA LYS A 90 -12.55 -12.28 -29.87
C LYS A 90 -13.95 -12.45 -30.46
N ASP A 91 -14.57 -11.35 -30.85
CA ASP A 91 -15.80 -11.41 -31.65
C ASP A 91 -15.46 -11.79 -33.10
N ASN A 92 -14.31 -11.33 -33.62
CA ASN A 92 -13.76 -11.73 -34.91
C ASN A 92 -12.27 -12.15 -34.82
N PRO A 93 -11.83 -13.23 -35.50
CA PRO A 93 -10.44 -13.70 -35.47
C PRO A 93 -9.41 -12.67 -35.97
N THR A 94 -9.83 -11.71 -36.78
CA THR A 94 -8.99 -10.67 -37.39
C THR A 94 -8.94 -9.36 -36.58
N GLU A 95 -9.66 -9.27 -35.47
CA GLU A 95 -9.59 -8.10 -34.59
C GLU A 95 -8.20 -7.97 -33.97
N ALA A 96 -7.67 -6.76 -34.00
CA ALA A 96 -6.40 -6.45 -33.36
C ALA A 96 -6.56 -6.55 -31.84
N GLU A 97 -5.66 -7.29 -31.20
CA GLU A 97 -5.62 -7.43 -29.76
C GLU A 97 -5.15 -6.10 -29.14
N ASP A 98 -5.96 -5.53 -28.25
CA ASP A 98 -5.63 -4.30 -27.53
C ASP A 98 -4.86 -4.64 -26.25
N TYR A 99 -3.54 -4.73 -26.37
CA TYR A 99 -2.61 -4.99 -25.27
C TYR A 99 -2.27 -3.74 -24.43
N ASN A 100 -2.80 -2.56 -24.79
CA ASN A 100 -2.32 -1.28 -24.26
C ASN A 100 -3.11 -0.74 -23.06
N LYS A 101 -4.07 -1.50 -22.52
CA LYS A 101 -4.86 -1.07 -21.36
C LYS A 101 -4.25 -1.57 -20.06
N ASP A 102 -3.77 -0.62 -19.25
CA ASP A 102 -3.31 -0.90 -17.89
C ASP A 102 -4.42 -1.53 -17.02
N ALA A 103 -5.65 -1.00 -17.13
CA ALA A 103 -6.85 -1.54 -16.48
C ALA A 103 -8.07 -1.50 -17.41
N THR A 104 -9.01 -2.44 -17.22
CA THR A 104 -10.22 -2.54 -18.03
C THR A 104 -11.43 -3.10 -17.28
N ASP A 105 -12.63 -2.62 -17.64
CA ASP A 105 -13.92 -3.17 -17.20
C ASP A 105 -14.56 -4.10 -18.25
N THR A 106 -13.94 -4.20 -19.43
CA THR A 106 -14.42 -5.01 -20.55
C THR A 106 -13.66 -6.33 -20.60
N TRP A 107 -14.11 -7.28 -19.79
CA TRP A 107 -13.56 -8.64 -19.72
C TRP A 107 -14.67 -9.65 -19.45
N ASP A 108 -14.44 -10.89 -19.86
CA ASP A 108 -15.37 -12.02 -19.69
C ASP A 108 -15.00 -12.87 -18.46
N LYS A 109 -13.70 -13.05 -18.22
CA LYS A 109 -13.18 -13.76 -17.05
C LYS A 109 -11.85 -13.19 -16.58
N ILE A 110 -11.51 -13.47 -15.31
CA ILE A 110 -10.19 -13.18 -14.76
C ILE A 110 -9.39 -14.47 -14.63
N LYS A 111 -8.12 -14.40 -15.05
CA LYS A 111 -7.11 -15.45 -14.86
C LYS A 111 -5.98 -14.92 -13.97
N ARG A 112 -5.09 -15.82 -13.54
CA ARG A 112 -3.93 -15.48 -12.73
C ARG A 112 -2.65 -15.79 -13.48
N LEU A 113 -1.64 -14.95 -13.33
CA LEU A 113 -0.26 -15.32 -13.66
C LEU A 113 0.13 -16.58 -12.87
N GLN A 114 0.90 -17.45 -13.49
CA GLN A 114 1.37 -18.70 -12.90
C GLN A 114 2.88 -18.82 -12.98
N PRO A 115 3.53 -19.62 -12.10
CA PRO A 115 4.95 -19.91 -12.26
C PRO A 115 5.26 -20.49 -13.65
N LYS A 116 6.37 -20.09 -14.26
CA LYS A 116 6.77 -20.58 -15.61
C LYS A 116 6.73 -22.12 -15.70
N ASP A 117 7.25 -22.79 -14.68
CA ASP A 117 7.37 -24.25 -14.62
C ASP A 117 6.01 -25.00 -14.53
N THR A 118 4.89 -24.29 -14.38
CA THR A 118 3.54 -24.88 -14.44
C THR A 118 2.83 -24.65 -15.76
N GLN A 119 3.44 -23.95 -16.73
CA GLN A 119 2.79 -23.57 -18.00
C GLN A 119 3.64 -23.93 -19.22
N PRO A 120 3.12 -24.78 -20.13
CA PRO A 120 3.81 -25.08 -21.38
C PRO A 120 3.77 -23.89 -22.35
N GLY A 121 4.75 -23.80 -23.26
CA GLY A 121 4.83 -22.75 -24.30
C GLY A 121 5.73 -21.57 -23.96
N TRP A 122 6.31 -21.53 -22.75
CA TRP A 122 7.22 -20.47 -22.31
C TRP A 122 8.70 -20.88 -22.30
N ASP A 123 9.05 -21.95 -23.02
CA ASP A 123 10.40 -22.54 -23.04
C ASP A 123 11.48 -21.52 -23.45
N TYR A 124 11.14 -20.63 -24.36
CA TYR A 124 12.05 -19.62 -24.92
C TYR A 124 12.18 -18.33 -24.10
N ILE A 125 11.43 -18.16 -23.00
CA ILE A 125 11.66 -16.99 -22.11
C ILE A 125 13.07 -17.09 -21.52
N CYS A 126 13.89 -16.08 -21.82
CA CYS A 126 15.21 -15.90 -21.23
C CYS A 126 15.10 -15.09 -19.92
N PHE A 127 15.66 -15.66 -18.85
CA PHE A 127 15.83 -14.98 -17.58
C PHE A 127 17.08 -15.53 -16.88
N ASP A 128 17.57 -14.79 -15.89
CA ASP A 128 18.70 -15.21 -15.07
C ASP A 128 18.32 -16.42 -14.21
N ARG A 129 18.92 -17.59 -14.48
CA ARG A 129 18.61 -18.86 -13.81
C ARG A 129 18.97 -18.85 -12.32
N ASP A 130 19.83 -17.94 -11.88
CA ASP A 130 20.19 -17.78 -10.46
C ASP A 130 19.17 -16.92 -9.69
N LYS A 131 18.21 -16.32 -10.40
CA LYS A 131 17.13 -15.50 -9.85
C LYS A 131 15.80 -16.26 -9.83
N LEU A 132 14.82 -15.65 -9.18
CA LEU A 132 13.45 -16.16 -9.14
C LEU A 132 12.88 -16.24 -10.57
N GLN A 133 12.29 -17.37 -10.90
CA GLN A 133 11.63 -17.55 -12.20
C GLN A 133 10.45 -16.56 -12.37
N PRO A 134 10.19 -16.11 -13.60
CA PRO A 134 9.09 -15.20 -13.87
C PRO A 134 7.74 -15.90 -13.70
N MET A 135 6.74 -15.09 -13.37
CA MET A 135 5.33 -15.47 -13.46
C MET A 135 4.84 -15.13 -14.86
N VAL A 136 4.14 -16.06 -15.49
CA VAL A 136 3.73 -16.00 -16.90
C VAL A 136 2.21 -16.14 -17.03
N PRO A 137 1.62 -15.58 -18.10
CA PRO A 137 0.21 -15.83 -18.39
C PRO A 137 -0.08 -17.33 -18.56
N PRO A 138 -1.26 -17.79 -18.11
CA PRO A 138 -1.69 -19.15 -18.35
C PRO A 138 -2.05 -19.35 -19.82
N GLN A 139 -2.08 -20.61 -20.27
CA GLN A 139 -2.65 -20.93 -21.58
C GLN A 139 -4.12 -20.48 -21.66
N LEU A 140 -4.44 -19.83 -22.79
CA LEU A 140 -5.77 -19.36 -23.13
C LEU A 140 -6.38 -20.25 -24.21
N GLU A 141 -7.71 -20.18 -24.37
CA GLU A 141 -8.40 -20.80 -25.51
C GLU A 141 -8.05 -20.05 -26.81
N ASP A 142 -8.14 -20.70 -27.97
CA ASP A 142 -7.69 -20.12 -29.27
C ASP A 142 -8.39 -18.79 -29.63
N ASN A 143 -9.58 -18.55 -29.10
CA ASN A 143 -10.35 -17.33 -29.32
C ASN A 143 -10.25 -16.33 -28.16
N GLU A 144 -9.38 -16.56 -27.18
CA GLU A 144 -9.21 -15.72 -26.01
C GLU A 144 -7.91 -14.93 -26.07
N PHE A 145 -7.94 -13.71 -25.52
CA PHE A 145 -6.77 -12.85 -25.40
C PHE A 145 -6.80 -12.09 -24.09
N ILE A 146 -5.62 -11.63 -23.67
CA ILE A 146 -5.46 -10.78 -22.48
C ILE A 146 -5.77 -9.34 -22.89
N CYS A 147 -6.75 -8.72 -22.24
CA CYS A 147 -7.21 -7.37 -22.56
C CYS A 147 -6.84 -6.32 -21.50
N GLY A 148 -5.99 -6.69 -20.53
CA GLY A 148 -5.47 -5.80 -19.49
C GLY A 148 -5.50 -6.43 -18.10
N SER A 149 -5.61 -5.58 -17.08
CA SER A 149 -5.78 -5.98 -15.66
C SER A 149 -7.10 -5.46 -15.09
N PRO A 150 -7.60 -6.02 -13.97
CA PRO A 150 -8.74 -5.42 -13.27
C PRO A 150 -8.38 -4.06 -12.68
N GLN A 151 -9.41 -3.28 -12.32
CA GLN A 151 -9.22 -1.99 -11.66
C GLN A 151 -8.42 -2.12 -10.35
N PRO A 152 -7.69 -1.07 -9.92
CA PRO A 152 -6.69 -1.15 -8.86
C PRO A 152 -7.22 -1.47 -7.45
N TRP A 153 -8.52 -1.35 -7.21
CA TRP A 153 -9.15 -1.65 -5.92
C TRP A 153 -10.14 -2.79 -6.05
N ILE A 154 -10.10 -3.72 -5.10
CA ILE A 154 -10.99 -4.88 -4.98
C ILE A 154 -11.77 -4.81 -3.66
N LYS A 155 -13.06 -5.17 -3.68
CA LYS A 155 -13.84 -5.35 -2.45
C LYS A 155 -13.26 -6.47 -1.59
N ALA A 156 -13.29 -6.29 -0.27
CA ALA A 156 -12.82 -7.28 0.69
C ALA A 156 -13.48 -8.67 0.51
N GLU A 157 -14.77 -8.73 0.18
CA GLU A 157 -15.48 -9.98 -0.10
C GLU A 157 -14.91 -10.72 -1.32
N ALA A 158 -14.52 -9.99 -2.36
CA ALA A 158 -13.95 -10.55 -3.57
C ALA A 158 -12.49 -10.96 -3.33
N LEU A 159 -11.74 -10.21 -2.53
CA LEU A 159 -10.42 -10.64 -2.09
C LEU A 159 -10.49 -11.97 -1.31
N SER A 160 -11.49 -12.15 -0.45
CA SER A 160 -11.73 -13.45 0.22
C SER A 160 -12.00 -14.58 -0.79
N LYS A 161 -12.82 -14.34 -1.83
CA LYS A 161 -13.02 -15.31 -2.92
C LYS A 161 -11.73 -15.64 -3.66
N TYR A 162 -10.90 -14.63 -3.93
CA TYR A 162 -9.59 -14.79 -4.54
C TYR A 162 -8.66 -15.66 -3.67
N LEU A 163 -8.60 -15.41 -2.36
CA LEU A 163 -7.79 -16.18 -1.41
C LEU A 163 -8.25 -17.64 -1.29
N GLN A 164 -9.55 -17.91 -1.49
CA GLN A 164 -10.12 -19.26 -1.57
C GLN A 164 -9.83 -20.00 -2.89
N GLY A 165 -9.15 -19.36 -3.84
CA GLY A 165 -8.82 -19.94 -5.14
C GLY A 165 -9.97 -19.90 -6.15
N ASN A 166 -11.01 -19.10 -5.92
CA ASN A 166 -12.10 -18.96 -6.89
C ASN A 166 -11.67 -18.06 -8.06
N ASN A 167 -12.29 -18.29 -9.21
CA ASN A 167 -12.16 -17.44 -10.40
C ASN A 167 -13.29 -16.40 -10.44
N PHE A 168 -13.10 -15.34 -11.21
CA PHE A 168 -14.12 -14.32 -11.46
C PHE A 168 -14.59 -14.40 -12.90
N GLU A 169 -15.90 -14.25 -13.09
CA GLU A 169 -16.55 -14.27 -14.40
C GLU A 169 -17.57 -13.13 -14.50
N ASN A 170 -17.51 -12.37 -15.59
CA ASN A 170 -18.41 -11.27 -15.87
C ASN A 170 -19.35 -11.72 -16.99
N LYS A 171 -20.50 -12.26 -16.59
CA LYS A 171 -21.56 -12.77 -17.48
C LYS A 171 -22.83 -11.92 -17.28
N LYS A 172 -23.81 -12.01 -18.19
CA LYS A 172 -25.06 -11.23 -18.10
C LYS A 172 -25.75 -11.29 -16.73
N ASP A 173 -25.65 -12.43 -16.03
CA ASP A 173 -26.26 -12.66 -14.71
C ASP A 173 -25.28 -12.50 -13.53
N ASN A 174 -23.98 -12.34 -13.77
CA ASN A 174 -22.96 -12.18 -12.74
C ASN A 174 -22.08 -10.96 -13.01
N LYS A 175 -22.21 -9.93 -12.17
CA LYS A 175 -21.49 -8.66 -12.29
C LYS A 175 -20.24 -8.64 -11.39
N ASP A 176 -19.36 -9.62 -11.55
CA ASP A 176 -18.10 -9.64 -10.80
C ASP A 176 -17.24 -8.39 -11.09
N LYS A 177 -17.49 -7.67 -12.18
CA LYS A 177 -16.87 -6.35 -12.45
C LYS A 177 -17.10 -5.35 -11.32
N ASP A 178 -18.25 -5.41 -10.63
CA ASP A 178 -18.60 -4.49 -9.55
C ASP A 178 -17.80 -4.80 -8.26
N TYR A 179 -16.97 -5.85 -8.27
CA TYR A 179 -15.96 -6.10 -7.24
C TYR A 179 -14.72 -5.24 -7.37
N PHE A 180 -14.54 -4.56 -8.51
CA PHE A 180 -13.37 -3.76 -8.79
C PHE A 180 -13.75 -2.30 -9.03
N CYS A 181 -12.90 -1.36 -8.61
CA CYS A 181 -13.10 0.06 -8.91
C CYS A 181 -11.77 0.80 -9.12
N ASP A 182 -11.85 1.89 -9.88
CA ASP A 182 -10.73 2.81 -10.06
C ASP A 182 -10.47 3.63 -8.77
N HIS A 183 -9.43 4.45 -8.78
CA HIS A 183 -9.02 5.32 -7.69
C HIS A 183 -10.16 6.27 -7.25
N PRO A 184 -10.66 6.16 -6.00
CA PRO A 184 -11.72 7.02 -5.49
C PRO A 184 -11.20 8.38 -4.98
N TRP A 185 -10.23 8.94 -5.71
CA TRP A 185 -9.69 10.26 -5.44
C TRP A 185 -9.17 10.87 -6.74
N SER A 186 -9.07 12.19 -6.73
CA SER A 186 -8.45 12.96 -7.81
C SER A 186 -7.22 13.69 -7.30
N LEU A 187 -6.27 13.94 -8.19
CA LEU A 187 -5.13 14.81 -7.91
C LEU A 187 -5.54 16.26 -8.17
N GLN A 188 -5.22 17.16 -7.25
CA GLN A 188 -5.44 18.59 -7.36
C GLN A 188 -4.11 19.32 -7.28
N ILE A 189 -3.79 20.06 -8.33
CA ILE A 189 -2.58 20.87 -8.43
C ILE A 189 -2.85 22.22 -7.76
N LEU A 190 -2.05 22.55 -6.74
CA LEU A 190 -2.16 23.78 -5.93
C LEU A 190 -0.90 24.64 -6.10
N PRO A 191 -0.98 25.76 -6.82
CA PRO A 191 0.11 26.72 -6.88
C PRO A 191 0.12 27.60 -5.62
N HIS A 192 1.30 27.82 -5.05
CA HIS A 192 1.52 28.64 -3.87
C HIS A 192 2.56 29.72 -4.16
N ILE A 193 2.38 30.88 -3.52
CA ILE A 193 3.32 31.99 -3.57
C ILE A 193 3.75 32.44 -2.18
N HIS A 194 5.02 32.78 -2.04
CA HIS A 194 5.56 33.48 -0.88
C HIS A 194 5.82 34.93 -1.23
N MET A 195 5.07 35.82 -0.58
CA MET A 195 5.21 37.26 -0.73
C MET A 195 6.44 37.76 0.04
N LYS A 196 7.13 38.75 -0.54
CA LYS A 196 8.18 39.51 0.15
C LYS A 196 7.52 40.45 1.16
N SER A 197 7.95 40.35 2.42
CA SER A 197 7.35 41.10 3.53
C SER A 197 7.36 42.61 3.27
N GLY A 198 6.24 43.29 3.57
CA GLY A 198 6.08 44.73 3.33
C GLY A 198 5.88 45.10 1.86
N THR A 199 5.80 44.14 0.95
CA THR A 199 5.59 44.39 -0.49
C THR A 199 4.43 43.57 -1.04
N ARG A 200 3.92 43.96 -2.21
CA ARG A 200 2.99 43.14 -3.02
C ARG A 200 3.73 42.36 -4.12
N GLN A 201 5.00 42.04 -3.90
CA GLN A 201 5.82 41.28 -4.84
C GLN A 201 6.10 39.88 -4.28
N VAL A 202 6.11 38.90 -5.17
CA VAL A 202 6.57 37.54 -4.87
C VAL A 202 8.08 37.58 -4.65
N ARG A 203 8.62 36.74 -3.77
CA ARG A 203 10.08 36.64 -3.58
C ARG A 203 10.73 36.12 -4.86
N ASP A 204 11.91 36.64 -5.20
CA ASP A 204 12.66 36.18 -6.38
C ASP A 204 13.15 34.73 -6.18
N GLU A 205 13.65 34.41 -4.99
CA GLU A 205 14.01 33.05 -4.57
C GLU A 205 12.93 32.49 -3.65
N GLU A 206 12.63 31.19 -3.81
CA GLU A 206 11.64 30.47 -3.01
C GLU A 206 10.20 31.05 -3.04
N GLY A 207 9.92 31.93 -4.00
CA GLY A 207 8.67 32.68 -4.09
C GLY A 207 7.50 31.89 -4.67
N TYR A 208 7.74 30.80 -5.38
CA TYR A 208 6.70 30.00 -6.02
C TYR A 208 6.96 28.51 -5.84
N PHE A 209 5.91 27.75 -5.54
CA PHE A 209 5.94 26.30 -5.56
C PHE A 209 4.59 25.69 -5.91
N THR A 210 4.59 24.43 -6.33
CA THR A 210 3.36 23.70 -6.66
C THR A 210 3.27 22.42 -5.85
N GLU A 211 2.10 22.20 -5.27
CA GLU A 211 1.77 21.00 -4.50
C GLU A 211 0.75 20.16 -5.26
N ILE A 212 0.89 18.84 -5.19
CA ILE A 212 -0.09 17.91 -5.75
C ILE A 212 -0.80 17.24 -4.58
N ALA A 213 -1.98 17.77 -4.29
CA ALA A 213 -2.82 17.31 -3.21
C ALA A 213 -3.80 16.23 -3.69
N VAL A 214 -4.26 15.39 -2.76
CA VAL A 214 -5.22 14.33 -3.00
C VAL A 214 -6.59 14.81 -2.52
N ARG A 215 -7.58 14.80 -3.42
CA ARG A 215 -8.98 15.05 -3.09
C ARG A 215 -9.75 13.73 -3.15
N MET A 216 -10.18 13.25 -2.00
CA MET A 216 -11.08 12.09 -1.93
C MET A 216 -12.41 12.40 -2.64
N HIS A 217 -12.96 11.43 -3.36
CA HIS A 217 -14.30 11.55 -3.93
C HIS A 217 -15.36 11.57 -2.82
N PRO A 218 -16.52 12.22 -3.02
CA PRO A 218 -17.60 12.22 -2.04
C PRO A 218 -18.00 10.80 -1.59
N GLY A 219 -18.29 10.64 -0.30
CA GLY A 219 -18.66 9.35 0.31
C GLY A 219 -17.48 8.42 0.63
N TRP A 220 -16.33 8.61 -0.01
CA TRP A 220 -15.14 7.78 0.23
C TRP A 220 -14.28 8.29 1.37
N ARG A 221 -13.77 7.34 2.15
CA ARG A 221 -13.08 7.61 3.42
C ARG A 221 -11.90 6.67 3.60
N LEU A 222 -10.91 7.10 4.37
CA LEU A 222 -9.90 6.18 4.89
C LEU A 222 -10.47 5.43 6.09
N VAL A 223 -10.03 4.20 6.31
CA VAL A 223 -10.42 3.40 7.48
C VAL A 223 -9.21 2.70 8.10
N ALA A 224 -9.16 2.67 9.43
CA ALA A 224 -8.06 2.04 10.16
C ALA A 224 -8.50 1.44 11.49
N GLY A 225 -7.79 0.41 11.93
CA GLY A 225 -7.93 -0.20 13.25
C GLY A 225 -6.78 0.20 14.17
N ILE A 226 -7.07 0.55 15.42
CA ILE A 226 -6.05 0.83 16.44
C ILE A 226 -6.42 0.17 17.77
N SER A 227 -5.44 -0.26 18.56
CA SER A 227 -5.64 -0.96 19.84
C SER A 227 -6.05 -0.06 21.02
N ILE A 228 -6.69 1.08 20.75
CA ILE A 228 -7.16 2.02 21.76
C ILE A 228 -8.48 2.64 21.31
N LYS A 229 -9.34 2.96 22.28
CA LYS A 229 -10.55 3.74 22.02
C LYS A 229 -10.24 5.22 22.04
N ILE A 230 -10.71 5.93 21.02
CA ILE A 230 -10.76 7.38 20.93
C ILE A 230 -12.19 7.82 20.62
N ASP A 231 -12.58 8.95 21.19
CA ASP A 231 -13.81 9.64 20.80
C ASP A 231 -13.61 10.33 19.45
N GLN A 232 -14.72 10.74 18.84
CA GLN A 232 -14.66 11.52 17.61
C GLN A 232 -13.82 12.78 17.82
N THR A 233 -12.86 13.02 16.92
CA THR A 233 -11.90 14.11 17.05
C THR A 233 -11.40 14.59 15.69
N VAL A 234 -10.66 15.70 15.67
CA VAL A 234 -10.01 16.23 14.47
C VAL A 234 -8.50 16.09 14.64
N VAL A 235 -7.85 15.48 13.65
CA VAL A 235 -6.40 15.31 13.62
C VAL A 235 -5.79 16.05 12.45
N ARG A 236 -4.52 16.44 12.58
CA ARG A 236 -3.72 16.86 11.43
C ARG A 236 -3.28 15.61 10.68
N LEU A 237 -3.58 15.54 9.39
CA LEU A 237 -3.19 14.42 8.52
C LEU A 237 -2.59 14.97 7.24
N GLY A 238 -1.35 14.60 6.97
CA GLY A 238 -0.58 15.13 5.84
C GLY A 238 0.24 16.38 6.19
N GLY A 239 0.78 17.02 5.15
CA GLY A 239 1.52 18.27 5.20
C GLY A 239 0.63 19.51 5.35
N GLU A 240 1.26 20.68 5.42
CA GLU A 240 0.63 22.01 5.35
C GLU A 240 -0.59 22.26 6.25
N GLY A 241 -0.75 21.46 7.32
CA GLY A 241 -1.82 21.66 8.30
C GLY A 241 -3.19 21.13 7.89
N HIS A 242 -3.28 20.31 6.83
CA HIS A 242 -4.51 19.62 6.45
C HIS A 242 -5.05 18.74 7.59
N ARG A 243 -6.38 18.60 7.63
CA ARG A 243 -7.10 17.98 8.75
C ARG A 243 -8.07 16.91 8.27
N ALA A 244 -8.28 15.93 9.14
CA ALA A 244 -9.29 14.90 8.95
C ALA A 244 -10.09 14.73 10.24
N ILE A 245 -11.38 14.41 10.09
CA ILE A 245 -12.26 13.98 11.17
C ILE A 245 -12.04 12.48 11.37
N VAL A 246 -11.78 12.07 12.60
CA VAL A 246 -11.64 10.66 12.98
C VAL A 246 -12.88 10.28 13.78
N SER A 247 -13.65 9.30 13.30
CA SER A 247 -14.92 8.90 13.90
C SER A 247 -14.93 7.40 14.20
N PRO A 248 -15.36 6.96 15.40
CA PRO A 248 -15.49 5.54 15.71
C PRO A 248 -16.57 4.90 14.84
N ILE A 249 -16.29 3.68 14.36
CA ILE A 249 -17.26 2.86 13.62
C ILE A 249 -17.41 1.48 14.24
N LYS A 250 -18.49 0.80 13.88
CA LYS A 250 -18.68 -0.60 14.24
C LYS A 250 -17.59 -1.46 13.59
N PRO A 251 -17.17 -2.56 14.23
CA PRO A 251 -16.24 -3.50 13.61
C PRO A 251 -16.75 -3.96 12.24
N LEU A 252 -15.87 -3.94 11.25
CA LEU A 252 -16.18 -4.35 9.89
C LEU A 252 -16.26 -5.89 9.81
N LYS A 253 -17.41 -6.43 9.42
CA LYS A 253 -17.58 -7.88 9.21
C LYS A 253 -16.63 -8.40 8.14
N SER A 254 -16.49 -7.67 7.03
CA SER A 254 -15.57 -7.98 5.94
C SER A 254 -14.11 -8.10 6.39
N TRP A 255 -13.69 -7.33 7.41
CA TRP A 255 -12.38 -7.48 8.02
C TRP A 255 -12.23 -8.81 8.78
N GLN A 256 -13.24 -9.19 9.55
CA GLN A 256 -13.22 -10.44 10.31
C GLN A 256 -13.11 -11.65 9.39
N ASP A 257 -13.80 -11.61 8.24
CA ASP A 257 -13.72 -12.65 7.22
C ASP A 257 -12.31 -12.73 6.61
N LEU A 258 -11.69 -11.58 6.32
CA LEU A 258 -10.31 -11.53 5.80
C LEU A 258 -9.26 -11.96 6.81
N GLU A 259 -9.46 -11.65 8.10
CA GLU A 259 -8.50 -11.96 9.16
C GLU A 259 -8.23 -13.47 9.29
N GLN A 260 -9.21 -14.30 8.91
CA GLN A 260 -9.10 -15.77 8.88
C GLN A 260 -7.99 -16.27 7.93
N PHE A 261 -7.61 -15.48 6.93
CA PHE A 261 -6.52 -15.78 6.00
C PHE A 261 -5.15 -15.33 6.52
N SER A 262 -5.05 -14.72 7.70
CA SER A 262 -3.75 -14.35 8.29
C SER A 262 -2.91 -15.57 8.72
N GLU A 263 -3.55 -16.74 8.83
CA GLU A 263 -2.90 -17.99 9.18
C GLU A 263 -2.46 -18.79 7.96
N GLN A 264 -1.22 -19.22 8.01
CA GLN A 264 -0.57 -20.04 6.99
C GLN A 264 -1.02 -21.50 7.12
N LYS A 265 -2.17 -21.83 6.51
CA LYS A 265 -2.76 -23.18 6.49
C LYS A 265 -2.23 -23.99 5.31
N SER A 266 -3.05 -24.84 4.67
CA SER A 266 -2.73 -25.57 3.43
C SER A 266 -2.70 -24.64 2.20
N SER A 267 -2.03 -23.51 2.33
CA SER A 267 -1.90 -22.43 1.35
C SER A 267 -0.73 -22.69 0.41
N ASN A 268 -0.81 -22.17 -0.81
CA ASN A 268 0.27 -22.25 -1.82
C ASN A 268 0.63 -20.87 -2.39
N PHE A 269 -0.01 -19.81 -1.93
CA PHE A 269 0.38 -18.44 -2.23
C PHE A 269 0.05 -17.49 -1.07
N ALA A 270 0.66 -16.30 -1.10
CA ALA A 270 0.34 -15.21 -0.19
C ALA A 270 0.14 -13.89 -0.93
N TYR A 271 -0.84 -13.12 -0.47
CA TYR A 271 -1.12 -11.75 -0.86
C TYR A 271 -0.60 -10.78 0.19
N LEU A 272 0.11 -9.73 -0.22
CA LEU A 272 0.61 -8.69 0.66
C LEU A 272 -0.46 -7.60 0.88
N LEU A 273 -0.99 -7.54 2.10
CA LEU A 273 -2.08 -6.62 2.47
C LEU A 273 -1.59 -5.20 2.80
N THR A 274 -0.39 -5.09 3.37
CA THR A 274 0.18 -3.81 3.83
C THR A 274 1.61 -3.69 3.35
N PRO A 275 2.16 -2.48 3.19
CA PRO A 275 3.52 -2.31 2.70
C PRO A 275 4.50 -3.12 3.54
N GLY A 276 5.37 -3.90 2.89
CA GLY A 276 6.39 -4.71 3.58
C GLY A 276 7.80 -4.28 3.23
N ILE A 277 8.78 -4.86 3.92
CA ILE A 277 10.20 -4.57 3.69
C ILE A 277 10.92 -5.89 3.46
N ALA A 278 11.53 -6.02 2.29
CA ALA A 278 12.40 -7.13 1.94
C ALA A 278 13.85 -6.63 1.80
N GLU A 279 14.49 -6.31 2.92
CA GLU A 279 15.88 -5.86 2.95
C GLU A 279 16.83 -7.06 2.76
N LYS A 280 17.60 -7.05 1.67
CA LYS A 280 18.57 -8.13 1.36
C LYS A 280 19.94 -7.85 1.96
N GLN A 281 20.32 -6.58 1.98
CA GLN A 281 21.54 -6.04 2.59
C GLN A 281 21.21 -4.64 3.10
N LYS A 282 22.07 -4.06 3.95
CA LYS A 282 21.85 -2.72 4.49
C LYS A 282 21.55 -1.71 3.36
N ALA A 283 20.37 -1.10 3.40
CA ALA A 283 19.87 -0.15 2.39
C ALA A 283 19.73 -0.70 0.95
N LYS A 284 19.72 -2.04 0.77
CA LYS A 284 19.45 -2.71 -0.50
C LYS A 284 18.20 -3.57 -0.36
N TYR A 285 17.14 -3.15 -1.03
CA TYR A 285 15.81 -3.75 -0.92
C TYR A 285 15.49 -4.59 -2.17
N GLY A 286 14.80 -5.70 -1.96
CA GLY A 286 14.17 -6.49 -3.02
C GLY A 286 12.66 -6.52 -2.86
N VAL A 287 12.01 -7.41 -3.60
CA VAL A 287 10.57 -7.68 -3.51
C VAL A 287 10.21 -8.87 -2.60
N TYR A 288 11.21 -9.67 -2.22
CA TYR A 288 11.10 -10.78 -1.26
C TYR A 288 12.41 -10.92 -0.45
N PRO A 289 12.36 -11.44 0.79
CA PRO A 289 13.53 -11.59 1.64
C PRO A 289 14.39 -12.77 1.16
N SER A 290 15.70 -12.74 1.40
CA SER A 290 16.63 -13.74 0.87
C SER A 290 16.33 -15.17 1.34
N ASN A 291 15.81 -15.33 2.56
CA ASN A 291 15.45 -16.63 3.15
C ASN A 291 14.24 -17.31 2.47
N TRP A 292 13.48 -16.59 1.62
CA TRP A 292 12.37 -17.18 0.86
C TRP A 292 12.82 -17.78 -0.48
N LYS A 293 14.08 -17.59 -0.90
CA LYS A 293 14.55 -18.03 -2.23
C LYS A 293 14.31 -19.51 -2.50
N GLU A 294 14.40 -20.36 -1.48
CA GLU A 294 14.27 -21.82 -1.61
C GLU A 294 12.81 -22.29 -1.65
N THR A 295 11.87 -21.51 -1.11
CA THR A 295 10.45 -21.88 -1.01
C THR A 295 9.58 -21.17 -2.05
N LEU A 296 10.03 -20.02 -2.55
CA LEU A 296 9.32 -19.16 -3.48
C LEU A 296 9.44 -19.69 -4.92
N ARG A 297 8.30 -19.97 -5.55
CA ARG A 297 8.23 -20.35 -6.98
C ARG A 297 8.05 -19.15 -7.89
N GLY A 298 7.52 -18.03 -7.40
CA GLY A 298 7.36 -16.83 -8.21
C GLY A 298 6.77 -15.67 -7.42
N CYS A 299 6.87 -14.47 -7.96
CA CYS A 299 6.37 -13.25 -7.34
C CYS A 299 5.89 -12.26 -8.40
N VAL A 300 4.76 -11.61 -8.13
CA VAL A 300 4.23 -10.50 -8.93
C VAL A 300 4.09 -9.28 -8.05
N SER A 301 4.83 -8.22 -8.37
CA SER A 301 4.91 -6.97 -7.60
C SER A 301 4.99 -5.78 -8.54
N ASP A 302 4.67 -4.61 -8.01
CA ASP A 302 4.86 -3.31 -8.68
C ASP A 302 6.18 -2.62 -8.27
N ARG A 303 6.38 -1.41 -8.80
CA ARG A 303 7.47 -0.51 -8.39
C ARG A 303 7.47 -0.31 -6.86
N PRO A 304 8.66 -0.25 -6.23
CA PRO A 304 8.75 -0.08 -4.80
C PRO A 304 8.23 1.29 -4.35
N LEU A 305 7.64 1.33 -3.17
CA LEU A 305 7.20 2.55 -2.51
C LEU A 305 8.39 3.15 -1.76
N LEU A 306 8.94 4.24 -2.29
CA LEU A 306 10.05 4.93 -1.65
C LEU A 306 9.52 5.88 -0.58
N TRP A 307 9.80 5.57 0.68
CA TRP A 307 9.33 6.40 1.79
C TRP A 307 10.44 6.72 2.79
N GLY A 308 10.57 8.01 3.10
CA GLY A 308 11.43 8.56 4.14
C GLY A 308 10.70 9.68 4.87
N GLY A 309 10.70 9.64 6.20
CA GLY A 309 10.04 10.67 7.00
C GLY A 309 10.89 11.92 7.19
N ARG A 310 10.26 13.05 7.53
CA ARG A 310 10.92 14.13 8.28
C ARG A 310 10.76 13.85 9.76
N THR A 311 11.86 13.84 10.50
CA THR A 311 11.90 13.69 11.95
C THR A 311 12.59 14.89 12.58
N GLN A 312 12.45 15.05 13.89
CA GLN A 312 13.27 15.98 14.65
C GLN A 312 14.28 15.17 15.47
N ILE A 313 15.55 15.55 15.41
CA ILE A 313 16.61 14.91 16.20
C ILE A 313 17.33 15.94 17.05
N LYS A 314 17.76 15.52 18.25
CA LYS A 314 18.74 16.27 19.04
C LYS A 314 20.11 15.68 18.80
N ARG A 315 20.94 16.37 18.02
CA ARG A 315 22.34 15.99 17.85
C ARG A 315 23.13 16.36 19.11
N ARG A 316 24.10 15.54 19.48
CA ARG A 316 25.01 15.83 20.58
C ARG A 316 25.91 16.99 20.17
N VAL A 317 26.14 17.94 21.07
CA VAL A 317 27.08 19.04 20.80
C VAL A 317 28.50 18.46 20.80
N LEU A 318 29.29 18.81 19.78
CA LEU A 318 30.71 18.41 19.68
C LEU A 318 31.42 18.73 21.00
N ASN A 319 32.16 17.76 21.53
CA ASN A 319 32.90 17.85 22.80
C ASN A 319 32.07 18.16 24.05
N SER A 320 30.77 17.82 24.07
CA SER A 320 29.93 17.95 25.26
C SER A 320 29.04 16.72 25.47
N GLN A 321 28.66 16.44 26.72
CA GLN A 321 27.61 15.47 27.04
C GLN A 321 26.19 16.06 26.81
N ALA A 322 26.08 17.36 26.54
CA ALA A 322 24.79 18.02 26.31
C ALA A 322 24.21 17.67 24.92
N LYS A 323 22.89 17.41 24.89
CA LYS A 323 22.11 17.32 23.66
C LYS A 323 21.75 18.73 23.19
N GLY A 324 22.00 19.03 21.91
CA GLY A 324 21.67 20.30 21.30
C GLY A 324 20.16 20.50 21.08
N ASN A 325 19.83 21.58 20.37
CA ASN A 325 18.46 21.91 19.99
C ASN A 325 17.86 20.87 19.02
N TRP A 326 16.53 20.79 19.00
CA TRP A 326 15.83 20.00 18.00
C TRP A 326 16.11 20.57 16.62
N GLN A 327 16.63 19.71 15.73
CA GLN A 327 16.86 20.06 14.34
C GLN A 327 16.03 19.13 13.45
N PRO A 328 15.44 19.65 12.35
CA PRO A 328 14.82 18.81 11.35
C PRO A 328 15.88 17.90 10.72
N ALA A 329 15.54 16.63 10.57
CA ALA A 329 16.36 15.64 9.90
C ALA A 329 15.48 14.73 9.03
N LEU A 330 16.09 14.13 8.02
CA LEU A 330 15.45 13.11 7.21
C LEU A 330 15.67 11.76 7.89
N SER A 331 14.59 11.01 8.06
CA SER A 331 14.66 9.59 8.40
C SER A 331 15.21 8.81 7.20
N PRO A 332 15.88 7.66 7.42
CA PRO A 332 16.36 6.82 6.34
C PRO A 332 15.22 6.50 5.36
N GLN A 333 15.47 6.72 4.07
CA GLN A 333 14.55 6.31 3.01
C GLN A 333 14.63 4.79 2.86
N ARG A 334 13.48 4.13 2.86
CA ARG A 334 13.35 2.69 2.65
C ARG A 334 12.49 2.45 1.41
N ALA A 335 12.79 1.37 0.70
CA ALA A 335 11.96 0.90 -0.41
C ALA A 335 11.05 -0.21 0.11
N PHE A 336 9.74 0.06 0.15
CA PHE A 336 8.74 -0.89 0.59
C PHE A 336 8.16 -1.64 -0.61
N VAL A 337 7.83 -2.90 -0.39
CA VAL A 337 7.06 -3.71 -1.34
C VAL A 337 5.59 -3.27 -1.27
N PRO A 338 4.96 -2.94 -2.41
CA PRO A 338 3.60 -2.41 -2.41
C PRO A 338 2.56 -3.48 -2.08
N PRO A 339 1.49 -3.12 -1.35
CA PRO A 339 0.30 -3.96 -1.23
C PRO A 339 -0.24 -4.42 -2.58
N GLY A 340 -0.91 -5.58 -2.60
CA GLY A 340 -1.32 -6.23 -3.84
C GLY A 340 -0.28 -7.20 -4.40
N THR A 341 0.96 -7.14 -3.92
CA THR A 341 2.02 -8.10 -4.30
C THR A 341 1.60 -9.52 -3.95
N VAL A 342 1.87 -10.46 -4.86
CA VAL A 342 1.53 -11.88 -4.71
C VAL A 342 2.77 -12.74 -4.78
N TYR A 343 2.88 -13.69 -3.86
CA TYR A 343 3.96 -14.66 -3.74
C TYR A 343 3.42 -16.06 -3.95
N SER A 344 3.94 -16.79 -4.94
CA SER A 344 3.63 -18.20 -5.16
C SER A 344 4.71 -19.06 -4.50
N PHE A 345 4.31 -20.04 -3.71
CA PHE A 345 5.20 -20.94 -2.99
C PHE A 345 5.07 -22.39 -3.48
N GLY A 346 6.12 -23.17 -3.23
CA GLY A 346 6.07 -24.62 -3.40
C GLY A 346 5.36 -25.30 -2.22
N GLU A 347 5.69 -26.58 -2.00
CA GLU A 347 5.14 -27.36 -0.89
C GLU A 347 5.58 -26.83 0.49
N ASN A 348 6.78 -26.28 0.55
CA ASN A 348 7.33 -25.67 1.76
C ASN A 348 6.98 -24.19 1.80
N LEU A 349 6.44 -23.74 2.93
CA LEU A 349 6.10 -22.34 3.16
C LEU A 349 7.14 -21.66 4.08
N PRO A 350 7.39 -20.34 3.92
CA PRO A 350 8.32 -19.63 4.79
C PRO A 350 7.79 -19.57 6.23
N LYS A 351 8.68 -19.62 7.22
CA LYS A 351 8.28 -19.53 8.64
C LYS A 351 7.73 -18.15 9.02
N ASP A 352 8.13 -17.12 8.28
CA ASP A 352 7.79 -15.73 8.57
C ASP A 352 6.37 -15.41 8.13
N LYS A 353 5.57 -14.88 9.06
CA LYS A 353 4.19 -14.45 8.80
C LYS A 353 4.09 -13.01 8.28
N LEU A 354 5.19 -12.28 8.31
CA LEU A 354 5.29 -10.88 7.87
C LEU A 354 6.43 -10.74 6.88
N LEU A 355 6.23 -9.90 5.86
CA LEU A 355 7.27 -9.45 4.97
C LEU A 355 8.11 -8.34 5.65
N LEU A 356 8.95 -8.74 6.59
CA LEU A 356 9.88 -7.88 7.33
C LEU A 356 11.25 -8.55 7.47
N PRO A 357 12.36 -7.79 7.60
CA PRO A 357 13.68 -8.35 7.86
C PRO A 357 13.79 -9.04 9.23
N ASP A 358 14.63 -10.08 9.31
CA ASP A 358 14.88 -10.88 10.52
C ASP A 358 15.72 -10.18 11.60
N SER A 359 16.21 -8.97 11.36
CA SER A 359 17.07 -8.28 12.32
C SER A 359 16.30 -7.81 13.57
N ASN A 360 16.90 -7.91 14.76
CA ASN A 360 16.36 -7.33 15.98
C ASN A 360 16.80 -5.86 16.12
N ASN A 361 15.99 -4.94 15.59
CA ASN A 361 16.18 -3.50 15.73
C ASN A 361 14.87 -2.84 16.21
N ASP A 362 14.95 -1.81 17.05
CA ASP A 362 13.82 -1.06 17.60
C ASP A 362 12.86 -0.52 16.49
N ASP A 363 13.40 -0.17 15.32
CA ASP A 363 12.60 0.24 14.16
C ASP A 363 11.65 -0.87 13.68
N LEU A 364 12.07 -2.14 13.75
CA LEU A 364 11.29 -3.28 13.29
C LEU A 364 10.14 -3.60 14.23
N GLU A 365 10.31 -3.37 15.53
CA GLU A 365 9.20 -3.50 16.48
C GLU A 365 8.08 -2.50 16.15
N THR A 366 8.44 -1.27 15.76
CA THR A 366 7.45 -0.30 15.29
C THR A 366 6.73 -0.82 14.04
N PHE A 367 7.47 -1.35 13.05
CA PHE A 367 6.84 -1.92 11.86
C PHE A 367 5.91 -3.09 12.17
N ARG A 368 6.28 -3.98 13.11
CA ARG A 368 5.42 -5.09 13.57
C ARG A 368 4.15 -4.57 14.24
N GLN A 369 4.26 -3.58 15.13
CA GLN A 369 3.11 -2.97 15.81
C GLN A 369 2.14 -2.30 14.83
N LEU A 370 2.66 -1.70 13.77
CA LEU A 370 1.87 -1.07 12.71
C LEU A 370 1.45 -2.05 11.61
N ASN A 371 1.62 -3.35 11.83
CA ASN A 371 1.27 -4.44 10.91
C ASN A 371 1.85 -4.26 9.50
N TYR A 372 3.06 -3.72 9.36
CA TYR A 372 3.76 -3.73 8.07
C TYR A 372 4.06 -5.16 7.64
N GLY A 373 4.02 -5.40 6.32
CA GLY A 373 4.31 -6.69 5.74
C GLY A 373 3.25 -7.76 6.03
N LYS A 374 2.04 -7.39 6.44
CA LYS A 374 0.97 -8.36 6.72
C LYS A 374 0.61 -9.16 5.46
N LEU A 375 0.70 -10.49 5.57
CA LEU A 375 0.36 -11.43 4.52
C LEU A 375 -1.01 -12.06 4.78
N LEU A 376 -1.77 -12.28 3.71
CA LEU A 376 -2.97 -13.11 3.69
C LEU A 376 -2.68 -14.34 2.83
N TRP A 377 -2.92 -15.52 3.36
CA TRP A 377 -2.56 -16.80 2.77
C TRP A 377 -3.76 -17.40 2.04
N GLY A 378 -3.52 -17.85 0.81
CA GLY A 378 -4.56 -18.41 -0.04
C GLY A 378 -4.18 -19.77 -0.62
N LYS A 379 -5.18 -20.46 -1.15
CA LYS A 379 -5.01 -21.75 -1.82
C LYS A 379 -5.65 -21.71 -3.20
N ILE A 380 -4.84 -21.90 -4.23
CA ILE A 380 -5.33 -22.16 -5.60
C ILE A 380 -5.84 -23.60 -5.63
N LYS A 381 -7.07 -23.79 -6.14
CA LYS A 381 -7.72 -25.09 -6.29
C LYS A 381 -7.22 -25.85 -7.49
#